data_AF-A0A6N6MSX0-F1
#
_entry.id   AF-A0A6N6MSX0-F1
#
_cell.length_a   1.000
_cell.length_b   1.000
_cell.length_c   1.000
_cell.angle_alpha   90.00
_cell.angle_beta   90.00
_cell.angle_gamma   90.00
#
_symmetry.space_group_name_H-M   'P 1'
#
loop_
_entity.id
_entity.type
_entity.pdbx_description
1 polymer ?
#
loop_
_entity_poly.entity_id
_entity_poly.type
_entity_poly.pdbx_seq_one_letter_code
_entity_poly.pdbx_strand_id
1 'polypeptide(L)'
;MSGKPISAARRVPDPIPPTGPDRGIGGEAVWTRVAVLAAFAAGPIVPVRAAGQALLLVRDGDRVFAVERACPHEGADLAGGRCAGGRLLCPHHRASFALADGAVSPGWSFRRLRTYPVRLVGDAVWVAAGQGAS
;
A
#
# COMPACT_ATOMS: atom_id res chain seq x y z
N MET A 1 34.70 -28.68 5.54
CA MET A 1 33.67 -28.05 6.38
C MET A 1 33.64 -26.55 6.05
N SER A 2 32.88 -26.12 5.05
CA SER A 2 32.73 -24.69 4.73
C SER A 2 31.28 -24.30 4.90
N GLY A 3 30.94 -23.78 6.08
CA GLY A 3 29.67 -23.11 6.31
C GLY A 3 29.68 -21.77 5.58
N LYS A 4 28.76 -21.58 4.62
CA LYS A 4 28.45 -20.25 4.08
C LYS A 4 27.79 -19.42 5.18
N PRO A 5 28.16 -18.14 5.36
CA PRO A 5 27.47 -17.29 6.32
C PRO A 5 26.03 -17.05 5.86
N ILE A 6 25.10 -17.21 6.80
CA ILE A 6 23.70 -16.80 6.67
C ILE A 6 23.65 -15.29 6.41
N SER A 7 23.05 -14.92 5.27
CA SER A 7 22.87 -13.52 4.86
C SER A 7 22.08 -12.78 5.94
N ALA A 8 22.64 -11.69 6.47
CA ALA A 8 21.97 -10.82 7.41
C ALA A 8 20.63 -10.35 6.80
N ALA A 9 19.52 -10.62 7.50
CA ALA A 9 18.21 -10.10 7.14
C ALA A 9 18.30 -8.57 7.08
N ARG A 10 18.17 -8.01 5.88
CA ARG A 10 18.12 -6.55 5.71
C ARG A 10 16.96 -6.02 6.56
N ARG A 11 17.27 -5.11 7.48
CA ARG A 11 16.29 -4.44 8.33
C ARG A 11 15.27 -3.76 7.41
N VAL A 12 14.01 -4.21 7.48
CA VAL A 12 12.89 -3.53 6.82
C VAL A 12 12.80 -2.14 7.47
N PRO A 13 12.79 -1.04 6.69
CA PRO A 13 12.63 0.30 7.26
C PRO A 13 11.30 0.37 8.03
N ASP A 14 11.29 1.20 9.07
CA ASP A 14 10.12 1.38 9.93
C ASP A 14 8.84 1.67 9.11
N PRO A 15 7.68 1.18 9.55
CA PRO A 15 6.42 1.39 8.86
C PRO A 15 6.19 2.89 8.63
N ILE A 16 5.87 3.26 7.40
CA ILE A 16 5.52 4.64 7.06
C ILE A 16 4.26 4.99 7.88
N PRO A 17 4.31 6.00 8.77
CA PRO A 17 3.14 6.41 9.52
C PRO A 17 2.06 6.91 8.56
N PRO A 18 0.76 6.76 8.91
CA PRO A 18 -0.31 7.30 8.09
C PRO A 18 -0.18 8.83 8.01
N THR A 19 0.02 9.37 6.82
CA THR A 19 0.08 10.82 6.59
C THR A 19 -1.24 11.30 5.99
N GLY A 20 -2.18 11.70 6.85
CA GLY A 20 -3.43 12.35 6.44
C GLY A 20 -4.09 13.07 7.62
N PRO A 21 -4.79 14.22 7.39
CA PRO A 21 -5.45 14.94 8.47
C PRO A 21 -6.58 14.07 9.02
N ASP A 22 -6.62 13.99 10.34
CA ASP A 22 -7.56 13.23 11.11
C ASP A 22 -8.98 13.78 10.97
N ARG A 23 -9.87 12.97 10.40
CA ARG A 23 -11.23 12.87 10.95
C ARG A 23 -11.57 11.40 11.06
N GLY A 24 -11.38 10.89 12.28
CA GLY A 24 -11.99 9.68 12.77
C GLY A 24 -11.37 8.38 12.27
N ILE A 25 -10.26 7.95 12.87
CA ILE A 25 -10.21 6.54 13.27
C ILE A 25 -11.00 6.46 14.58
N GLY A 26 -12.33 6.41 14.46
CA GLY A 26 -13.23 6.11 15.57
C GLY A 26 -13.27 4.61 15.90
N GLY A 27 -12.14 3.91 15.75
CA GLY A 27 -12.04 2.47 15.98
C GLY A 27 -10.61 1.98 15.81
N GLU A 28 -10.08 1.31 16.83
CA GLU A 28 -8.71 0.80 16.91
C GLU A 28 -8.22 0.17 15.60
N ALA A 29 -7.05 0.57 15.10
CA ALA A 29 -6.50 0.04 13.86
C ALA A 29 -6.17 -1.46 14.02
N VAL A 30 -6.78 -2.30 13.18
CA VAL A 30 -6.63 -3.75 13.25
C VAL A 30 -5.59 -4.23 12.24
N TRP A 31 -4.57 -4.93 12.71
CA TRP A 31 -3.61 -5.63 11.84
C TRP A 31 -4.24 -6.87 11.23
N THR A 32 -4.48 -6.85 9.92
CA THR A 32 -5.02 -7.99 9.17
C THR A 32 -3.92 -8.59 8.29
N ARG A 33 -3.76 -9.91 8.31
CA ARG A 33 -2.93 -10.62 7.32
C ARG A 33 -3.70 -10.65 6.01
N VAL A 34 -3.14 -10.06 4.97
CA VAL A 34 -3.86 -9.84 3.70
C VAL A 34 -3.30 -10.64 2.53
N ALA A 35 -2.02 -11.00 2.57
CA ALA A 35 -1.35 -11.72 1.49
C ALA A 35 -0.04 -12.37 1.97
N VAL A 36 0.63 -13.05 1.05
CA VAL A 36 2.05 -13.42 1.14
C VAL A 36 2.83 -12.72 0.02
N LEU A 37 4.15 -12.58 0.17
CA LEU A 37 5.02 -11.96 -0.85
C LEU A 37 4.91 -12.61 -2.23
N ALA A 38 4.60 -13.91 -2.30
CA ALA A 38 4.39 -14.63 -3.56
C ALA A 38 3.17 -14.12 -4.35
N ALA A 39 2.23 -13.38 -3.72
CA ALA A 39 1.08 -12.81 -4.42
C ALA A 39 1.49 -11.80 -5.52
N PHE A 40 2.69 -11.23 -5.44
CA PHE A 40 3.24 -10.33 -6.46
C PHE A 40 3.81 -11.07 -7.70
N ALA A 41 3.69 -12.40 -7.78
CA ALA A 41 4.19 -13.16 -8.93
C ALA A 41 3.52 -12.76 -10.26
N ALA A 42 2.25 -12.34 -10.20
CA ALA A 42 1.50 -11.89 -11.38
C ALA A 42 1.71 -10.39 -11.70
N GLY A 43 2.34 -9.63 -10.80
CA GLY A 43 2.57 -8.21 -10.99
C GLY A 43 2.70 -7.41 -9.69
N PRO A 44 3.05 -6.12 -9.79
CA PRO A 44 3.35 -5.28 -8.64
C PRO A 44 2.11 -4.78 -7.88
N ILE A 45 0.90 -4.96 -8.40
CA ILE A 45 -0.34 -4.45 -7.79
C ILE A 45 -1.25 -5.64 -7.47
N VAL A 46 -1.61 -5.78 -6.19
CA VAL A 46 -2.43 -6.90 -5.69
C VAL A 46 -3.61 -6.35 -4.90
N PRO A 47 -4.86 -6.54 -5.37
CA PRO A 47 -6.05 -6.18 -4.61
C PRO A 47 -6.22 -7.04 -3.37
N VAL A 48 -6.53 -6.41 -2.24
CA VAL A 48 -6.73 -7.10 -0.96
C VAL A 48 -7.90 -6.48 -0.17
N ARG A 49 -8.28 -7.12 0.94
CA ARG A 49 -9.22 -6.57 1.92
C ARG A 49 -8.61 -6.57 3.32
N ALA A 50 -8.78 -5.48 4.06
CA ALA A 50 -8.40 -5.36 5.47
C ALA A 50 -9.50 -4.59 6.22
N ALA A 51 -9.91 -5.07 7.41
CA ALA A 51 -10.98 -4.45 8.20
C ALA A 51 -12.24 -4.07 7.37
N GLY A 52 -12.67 -4.96 6.47
CA GLY A 52 -13.83 -4.72 5.57
C GLY A 52 -13.56 -3.81 4.37
N GLN A 53 -12.45 -3.07 4.33
CA GLN A 53 -12.12 -2.11 3.27
C GLN A 53 -11.43 -2.77 2.08
N ALA A 54 -11.71 -2.28 0.86
CA ALA A 54 -11.00 -2.69 -0.35
C ALA A 54 -9.73 -1.84 -0.53
N LEU A 55 -8.57 -2.49 -0.48
CA LEU A 55 -7.25 -1.86 -0.56
C LEU A 55 -6.43 -2.46 -1.69
N LEU A 56 -5.27 -1.85 -1.96
CA LEU A 56 -4.24 -2.41 -2.84
C LEU A 56 -2.94 -2.56 -2.07
N LEU A 57 -2.28 -3.69 -2.26
CA LEU A 57 -0.85 -3.78 -2.04
C LEU A 57 -0.13 -3.37 -3.32
N VAL A 58 0.92 -2.56 -3.18
CA VAL A 58 1.79 -2.18 -4.28
C VAL A 58 3.23 -2.52 -3.91
N ARG A 59 3.93 -3.25 -4.78
CA ARG A 59 5.35 -3.56 -4.63
C ARG A 59 6.17 -2.71 -5.59
N ASP A 60 7.13 -1.97 -5.05
CA ASP A 60 8.12 -1.20 -5.80
C ASP A 60 9.51 -1.62 -5.29
N GLY A 61 10.22 -2.40 -6.11
CA GLY A 61 11.44 -3.11 -5.69
C GLY A 61 11.19 -4.07 -4.53
N ASP A 62 11.91 -3.87 -3.43
CA ASP A 62 11.81 -4.70 -2.22
C ASP A 62 10.79 -4.17 -1.20
N ARG A 63 10.14 -3.04 -1.48
CA ARG A 63 9.19 -2.40 -0.56
C ARG A 63 7.77 -2.75 -0.95
N VAL A 64 6.95 -3.00 0.07
CA VAL A 64 5.50 -3.21 -0.07
C VAL A 64 4.79 -2.05 0.61
N PHE A 65 3.83 -1.48 -0.11
CA PHE A 65 2.98 -0.38 0.33
C PHE A 65 1.52 -0.84 0.31
N ALA A 66 0.68 -0.22 1.13
CA ALA A 66 -0.76 -0.43 1.11
C ALA A 66 -1.47 0.92 0.94
N VAL A 67 -2.45 0.97 0.03
CA VAL A 67 -3.19 2.18 -0.33
C VAL A 67 -4.68 1.89 -0.51
N GLU A 68 -5.53 2.92 -0.47
CA GLU A 68 -6.94 2.77 -0.83
C GLU A 68 -7.06 2.36 -2.32
N ARG A 69 -8.06 1.53 -2.64
CA ARG A 69 -8.24 1.01 -4.01
C ARG A 69 -8.88 2.02 -4.95
N ALA A 70 -9.83 2.79 -4.45
CA ALA A 70 -10.56 3.77 -5.25
C ALA A 70 -9.73 5.03 -5.43
N CYS A 71 -9.56 5.46 -6.68
CA CYS A 71 -8.93 6.73 -6.99
C CYS A 71 -9.69 7.88 -6.31
N PRO A 72 -9.01 8.78 -5.55
CA PRO A 72 -9.67 9.87 -4.83
C PRO A 72 -10.30 10.94 -5.74
N HIS A 73 -10.06 10.89 -7.05
CA HIS A 73 -10.66 11.75 -8.05
C HIS A 73 -12.13 11.35 -8.34
N GLU A 74 -12.32 10.20 -8.97
CA GLU A 74 -13.62 9.74 -9.49
C GLU A 74 -13.87 8.25 -9.21
N GLY A 75 -13.15 7.66 -8.25
CA GLY A 75 -13.40 6.29 -7.80
C GLY A 75 -12.89 5.18 -8.73
N ALA A 76 -12.12 5.52 -9.78
CA ALA A 76 -11.51 4.53 -10.67
C ALA A 76 -10.74 3.47 -9.90
N ASP A 77 -10.84 2.21 -10.33
CA ASP A 77 -10.15 1.10 -9.68
C ASP A 77 -8.65 1.13 -9.98
N LEU A 78 -7.85 1.51 -8.99
CA LEU A 78 -6.40 1.60 -9.13
C LEU A 78 -5.73 0.22 -9.28
N ALA A 79 -6.47 -0.89 -9.10
CA ALA A 79 -5.98 -2.24 -9.43
C ALA A 79 -5.59 -2.36 -10.92
N GLY A 80 -6.29 -1.63 -11.80
CA GLY A 80 -5.96 -1.56 -13.23
C GLY A 80 -4.82 -0.59 -13.56
N GLY A 81 -4.23 0.04 -12.55
CA GLY A 81 -3.18 1.05 -12.71
C GLY A 81 -1.81 0.47 -13.06
N ARG A 82 -0.79 1.34 -12.98
CA ARG A 82 0.63 0.96 -13.15
C ARG A 82 1.47 1.48 -12.00
N CYS A 83 2.45 0.70 -11.57
CA CYS A 83 3.46 1.13 -10.61
C CYS A 83 4.76 1.48 -11.34
N ALA A 84 5.30 2.69 -11.12
CA ALA A 84 6.59 3.09 -11.66
C ALA A 84 7.21 4.24 -10.83
N GLY A 85 8.50 4.13 -10.52
CA GLY A 85 9.27 5.21 -9.89
C GLY A 85 8.72 5.65 -8.54
N GLY A 86 8.31 4.72 -7.68
CA GLY A 86 7.69 5.02 -6.39
C GLY A 86 6.29 5.62 -6.47
N ARG A 87 5.61 5.50 -7.62
CA ARG A 87 4.26 6.06 -7.84
C ARG A 87 3.28 5.03 -8.40
N LEU A 88 2.02 5.14 -7.99
CA LEU A 88 0.88 4.43 -8.55
C LEU A 88 0.11 5.35 -9.51
N LEU A 89 0.00 4.95 -10.77
CA LEU A 89 -0.69 5.69 -11.83
C LEU A 89 -2.11 5.19 -11.98
N CYS A 90 -3.08 6.10 -11.96
CA CYS A 90 -4.48 5.84 -12.25
C CYS A 90 -4.66 5.42 -13.72
N PRO A 91 -5.42 4.36 -14.02
CA PRO A 91 -5.62 3.90 -15.40
C PRO A 91 -6.46 4.84 -16.27
N HIS A 92 -7.30 5.69 -15.66
CA HIS A 92 -8.21 6.56 -16.42
C HIS A 92 -7.51 7.84 -16.87
N HIS A 93 -7.21 8.74 -15.94
CA HIS A 93 -6.71 10.08 -16.26
C HIS A 93 -5.23 10.28 -15.97
N ARG A 94 -4.51 9.22 -15.57
CA ARG A 94 -3.05 9.21 -15.37
C ARG A 94 -2.54 10.13 -14.24
N ALA A 95 -3.42 10.67 -13.40
CA ALA A 95 -3.02 11.16 -12.08
C ALA A 95 -2.23 10.05 -11.37
N SER A 96 -1.13 10.43 -10.73
CA SER A 96 -0.27 9.47 -10.04
C SER A 96 -0.08 9.85 -8.58
N PHE A 97 0.17 8.86 -7.74
CA PHE A 97 0.25 9.00 -6.29
C PHE A 97 1.58 8.46 -5.80
N ALA A 98 2.33 9.24 -5.03
CA ALA A 98 3.52 8.73 -4.37
C ALA A 98 3.13 7.59 -3.41
N LEU A 99 3.82 6.45 -3.49
CA LEU A 99 3.54 5.30 -2.63
C LEU A 99 3.91 5.58 -1.16
N ALA A 100 4.86 6.49 -0.94
CA ALA A 100 5.34 6.82 0.40
C ALA A 100 4.29 7.56 1.25
N ASP A 101 3.58 8.52 0.68
CA ASP A 101 2.70 9.43 1.44
C ASP A 101 1.37 9.74 0.74
N GLY A 102 1.13 9.17 -0.44
CA GLY A 102 -0.07 9.39 -1.24
C GLY A 102 -0.10 10.68 -2.05
N ALA A 103 0.97 11.49 -2.06
CA ALA A 103 0.97 12.79 -2.72
C ALA A 103 0.60 12.68 -4.21
N VAL A 104 -0.42 13.43 -4.61
CA VAL A 104 -0.88 13.52 -6.00
C VAL A 104 0.17 14.25 -6.86
N SER A 105 0.31 13.83 -8.12
CA SER A 105 1.19 14.50 -9.08
C SER A 105 0.78 15.94 -9.35
N PRO A 106 1.72 16.82 -9.74
CA PRO A 106 1.42 18.18 -10.18
C PRO A 106 0.33 18.23 -11.26
N GLY A 107 -0.45 19.30 -11.28
CA GLY A 107 -1.53 19.52 -12.25
C GLY A 107 -2.89 18.94 -11.84
N TRP A 108 -3.00 18.32 -10.67
CA TRP A 108 -4.26 17.79 -10.13
C TRP A 108 -4.61 18.45 -8.79
N SER A 109 -5.90 18.66 -8.55
CA SER A 109 -6.40 19.32 -7.33
C SER A 109 -7.49 18.49 -6.65
N PHE A 110 -7.07 17.50 -5.86
CA PHE A 110 -7.92 16.70 -4.97
C PHE A 110 -7.07 16.09 -3.85
N ARG A 111 -7.70 15.40 -2.88
CA ARG A 111 -7.00 14.81 -1.73
C ARG A 111 -5.90 13.82 -2.17
N ARG A 112 -4.87 13.68 -1.34
CA ARG A 112 -3.88 12.60 -1.47
C ARG A 112 -4.54 11.22 -1.39
N LEU A 113 -3.90 10.23 -1.99
CA LEU A 113 -4.30 8.83 -1.83
C LEU A 113 -4.03 8.39 -0.39
N ARG A 114 -5.00 7.75 0.25
CA ARG A 114 -4.81 7.20 1.59
C ARG A 114 -3.79 6.05 1.55
N THR A 115 -2.80 6.10 2.44
CA THR A 115 -1.83 5.02 2.69
C THR A 115 -2.14 4.32 4.01
N TYR A 116 -1.71 3.07 4.12
CA TYR A 116 -1.94 2.22 5.30
C TYR A 116 -0.61 1.62 5.77
N PRO A 117 -0.36 1.53 7.09
CA PRO A 117 0.84 0.89 7.60
C PRO A 117 0.91 -0.58 7.16
N VAL A 118 2.09 -0.98 6.70
CA VAL A 118 2.41 -2.35 6.29
C VAL A 118 3.49 -2.90 7.20
N ARG A 119 3.38 -4.17 7.58
CA ARG A 119 4.49 -4.93 8.16
C ARG A 119 4.62 -6.29 7.48
N LEU A 120 5.85 -6.77 7.41
CA LEU A 120 6.17 -8.12 6.95
C LEU A 120 6.52 -8.98 8.15
N VAL A 121 5.92 -10.17 8.24
CA VAL A 121 6.26 -11.18 9.24
C VAL A 121 6.56 -12.47 8.49
N GLY A 122 7.83 -12.78 8.31
CA GLY A 122 8.25 -13.79 7.34
C GLY A 122 7.84 -13.40 5.92
N ASP A 123 7.09 -14.26 5.25
CA ASP A 123 6.52 -14.00 3.93
C ASP A 123 5.13 -13.34 3.98
N ALA A 124 4.52 -13.22 5.16
CA ALA A 124 3.17 -12.69 5.32
C ALA A 124 3.17 -11.15 5.30
N VAL A 125 2.26 -10.59 4.50
CA VAL A 125 1.99 -9.16 4.44
C VAL A 125 0.81 -8.83 5.33
N TRP A 126 1.01 -7.89 6.25
CA TRP A 126 -0.01 -7.41 7.17
C TRP A 126 -0.25 -5.92 6.96
N VAL A 127 -1.52 -5.51 7.03
CA VAL A 127 -1.93 -4.11 6.89
C VAL A 127 -2.74 -3.69 8.11
N ALA A 128 -2.44 -2.52 8.66
CA ALA A 128 -3.27 -1.89 9.69
C ALA A 128 -4.32 -1.00 9.02
N ALA A 129 -5.60 -1.28 9.27
CA ALA A 129 -6.71 -0.46 8.81
C ALA A 129 -7.73 -0.28 9.93
N GLY A 130 -8.37 0.89 10.00
CA GLY A 130 -9.57 1.07 10.81
C GLY A 130 -10.79 0.55 10.08
N GLN A 131 -11.87 0.23 10.80
CA GLN A 131 -13.16 -0.05 10.18
C GLN A 131 -13.54 1.15 9.28
N GLY A 132 -13.74 0.91 7.99
CA GLY A 132 -14.20 1.97 7.09
C GLY A 132 -15.57 2.46 7.55
N ALA A 133 -15.77 3.78 7.61
CA ALA A 133 -17.12 4.31 7.67
C ALA A 133 -17.84 3.85 6.39
N SER A 134 -18.96 3.14 6.56
CA SER A 134 -19.86 2.70 5.49
C SER A 134 -20.36 3.85 4.64
#